data_AF-A0A432QJE1-F1
#
_entry.id   AF-A0A432QJE1-F1
#
_cell.length_a   1.000
_cell.length_b   1.000
_cell.length_c   1.000
_cell.angle_alpha   90.00
_cell.angle_beta   90.00
_cell.angle_gamma   90.00
#
_symmetry.space_group_name_H-M   'P 1'
#
loop_
_entity.id
_entity.type
_entity.pdbx_description
1 polymer ?
#
loop_
_entity_poly.entity_id
_entity_poly.type
_entity_poly.pdbx_seq_one_letter_code
_entity_poly.pdbx_strand_id
1 'polypeptide(L)'
;MKCPGQDSRYWSGEDVFESDCPHCGHSVEFFKDDSQQKCRKCGHRMLNPKMDFGCASYCPHAEQCLGSMPPELVAAQGDLFKDRVGLAMRKYFGEDSRRIQHALDVTSHAEIIGKQEETADMMVIMAAALLHDIGIKNAELKYNSSSAKYQHIEGPPVAEKILEELKAPQELIEEVCDIIGHHHWPRDEETINFKVLYDADLIVNMIELYQDQPHTKKQLDELAASSFMTEAGAVQGKKTLIQLIQ
;
A
#
# COMPACT_ATOMS: atom_id res chain seq x y z
N MET A 1 21.15 -14.01 -10.86
CA MET A 1 21.37 -12.78 -11.65
C MET A 1 21.47 -11.63 -10.67
N LYS A 2 22.46 -10.74 -10.79
CA LYS A 2 22.63 -9.59 -9.88
C LYS A 2 21.69 -8.47 -10.30
N CYS A 3 20.94 -7.93 -9.35
CA CYS A 3 20.03 -6.80 -9.55
C CYS A 3 20.84 -5.55 -9.99
N PRO A 4 20.35 -4.75 -10.95
CA PRO A 4 20.99 -3.48 -11.35
C PRO A 4 21.25 -2.52 -10.18
N GLY A 5 20.43 -2.57 -9.11
CA GLY A 5 20.63 -1.81 -7.88
C GLY A 5 21.83 -2.26 -7.01
N GLN A 6 22.38 -3.46 -7.25
CA GLN A 6 23.57 -4.02 -6.60
C GLN A 6 24.81 -4.04 -7.50
N ASP A 7 24.75 -3.34 -8.64
CA ASP A 7 25.89 -3.21 -9.54
C ASP A 7 26.85 -2.12 -9.03
N SER A 8 27.92 -2.55 -8.38
CA SER A 8 28.92 -1.67 -7.75
C SER A 8 29.68 -0.78 -8.74
N ARG A 9 29.51 -0.98 -10.06
CA ARG A 9 30.12 -0.15 -11.10
C ARG A 9 29.54 1.26 -11.19
N TYR A 10 28.34 1.49 -10.65
CA TYR A 10 27.66 2.79 -10.67
C TYR A 10 27.62 3.49 -9.30
N TRP A 11 28.43 3.01 -8.34
CA TRP A 11 28.44 3.58 -6.98
C TRP A 11 29.29 4.85 -6.91
N SER A 12 28.81 5.79 -6.12
CA SER A 12 29.38 7.09 -5.78
C SER A 12 29.72 7.13 -4.28
N GLY A 13 30.32 8.24 -3.82
CA GLY A 13 30.65 8.41 -2.40
C GLY A 13 29.44 8.43 -1.46
N GLU A 14 28.22 8.61 -1.97
CA GLU A 14 26.98 8.58 -1.16
C GLU A 14 26.43 7.16 -0.96
N ASP A 15 26.94 6.16 -1.68
CA ASP A 15 26.53 4.77 -1.59
C ASP A 15 27.23 4.01 -0.44
N VAL A 16 28.06 4.70 0.34
CA VAL A 16 28.65 4.24 1.60
C VAL A 16 28.35 5.26 2.69
N PHE A 17 27.88 4.81 3.85
CA PHE A 17 27.63 5.69 4.97
C PHE A 17 27.95 5.01 6.30
N GLU A 18 28.19 5.81 7.33
CA GLU A 18 28.47 5.33 8.67
C GLU A 18 27.25 5.53 9.58
N SER A 19 27.05 4.59 10.51
CA SER A 19 26.07 4.72 11.59
C SER A 19 26.65 4.19 12.90
N ASP A 20 26.28 4.84 14.01
CA ASP A 20 26.75 4.45 15.33
C ASP A 20 26.05 3.18 15.82
N CYS A 21 26.84 2.26 16.39
CA CYS A 21 26.31 1.05 16.99
C CYS A 21 25.47 1.35 18.24
N PRO A 22 24.18 0.98 18.30
CA PRO A 22 23.31 1.28 19.44
C PRO A 22 23.78 0.59 20.73
N HIS A 23 24.57 -0.47 20.62
CA HIS A 23 25.07 -1.22 21.77
C HIS A 23 26.42 -0.70 22.32
N CYS A 24 27.27 -0.07 21.49
CA CYS A 24 28.63 0.27 21.92
C CYS A 24 29.20 1.59 21.38
N GLY A 25 28.41 2.33 20.60
CA GLY A 25 28.76 3.63 20.01
C GLY A 25 29.90 3.60 18.99
N HIS A 26 30.29 2.42 18.50
CA HIS A 26 31.32 2.32 17.47
C HIS A 26 30.71 2.59 16.10
N SER A 27 31.38 3.41 15.28
CA SER A 27 30.99 3.63 13.90
C SER A 27 31.04 2.31 13.11
N VAL A 28 29.97 2.05 12.38
CA VAL A 28 29.82 0.91 11.48
C VAL A 28 29.53 1.43 10.09
N GLU A 29 30.37 1.06 9.14
CA GLU A 29 30.24 1.39 7.73
C GLU A 29 29.25 0.43 7.05
N PHE A 30 28.31 1.00 6.31
CA PHE A 30 27.31 0.32 5.50
C PHE A 30 27.45 0.71 4.04
N PHE A 31 27.43 -0.29 3.16
CA PHE A 31 27.13 -0.08 1.75
C PHE A 31 25.60 0.02 1.56
N LYS A 32 25.15 0.72 0.51
CA LYS A 32 23.72 0.91 0.25
C LYS A 32 22.93 -0.40 0.12
N ASP A 33 23.60 -1.48 -0.28
CA ASP A 33 23.05 -2.80 -0.51
C ASP A 33 23.37 -3.80 0.61
N ASP A 34 24.10 -3.38 1.64
CA ASP A 34 24.27 -4.16 2.86
C ASP A 34 22.95 -4.18 3.63
N SER A 35 22.28 -5.32 3.72
CA SER A 35 21.09 -5.43 4.56
C SER A 35 21.41 -5.34 6.04
N GLN A 36 22.61 -5.81 6.43
CA GLN A 36 23.10 -5.76 7.79
C GLN A 36 24.63 -5.71 7.82
N GLN A 37 25.19 -5.13 8.88
CA GLN A 37 26.61 -5.15 9.15
C GLN A 37 26.90 -5.57 10.59
N LYS A 38 28.00 -6.31 10.76
CA LYS A 38 28.46 -6.72 12.09
C LYS A 38 29.40 -5.67 12.65
N CYS A 39 29.05 -5.08 13.79
CA CYS A 39 29.93 -4.17 14.51
C CYS A 39 31.25 -4.88 14.87
N ARG A 40 32.38 -4.35 14.40
CA ARG A 40 33.70 -4.95 14.64
C ARG A 40 34.14 -4.92 16.10
N LYS A 41 33.58 -4.02 16.92
CA LYS A 41 33.93 -3.85 18.34
C LYS A 41 33.17 -4.80 19.26
N CYS A 42 31.84 -4.88 19.15
CA CYS A 42 31.01 -5.67 20.08
C CYS A 42 30.37 -6.91 19.43
N GLY A 43 30.47 -7.06 18.11
CA GLY A 43 29.87 -8.17 17.39
C GLY A 43 28.36 -8.07 17.18
N HIS A 44 27.70 -7.01 17.67
CA HIS A 44 26.29 -6.74 17.42
C HIS A 44 26.04 -6.58 15.91
N ARG A 45 25.01 -7.26 15.40
CA ARG A 45 24.56 -7.12 14.01
C ARG A 45 23.58 -5.96 13.93
N MET A 46 23.97 -4.91 13.24
CA MET A 46 23.14 -3.74 12.98
C MET A 46 22.47 -3.89 11.61
N LEU A 47 21.20 -3.53 11.53
CA LEU A 47 20.53 -3.33 10.26
C LEU A 47 21.00 -2.03 9.64
N ASN A 48 21.01 -2.01 8.31
CA ASN A 48 21.26 -0.79 7.59
C ASN A 48 20.11 0.20 7.85
N PRO A 49 20.35 1.31 8.57
CA PRO A 49 19.28 2.22 8.98
C PRO A 49 18.69 3.02 7.81
N LYS A 50 19.37 3.02 6.65
CA LYS A 50 18.88 3.64 5.42
C LYS A 50 18.25 2.63 4.46
N MET A 51 18.34 1.34 4.76
CA MET A 51 17.73 0.30 3.93
C MET A 51 16.28 0.12 4.35
N ASP A 52 15.41 0.30 3.38
CA ASP A 52 13.98 0.16 3.51
C ASP A 52 13.57 -1.28 3.19
N PHE A 53 13.12 -2.01 4.20
CA PHE A 53 12.63 -3.38 4.07
C PHE A 53 11.10 -3.46 4.00
N GLY A 54 10.40 -2.34 3.80
CA GLY A 54 8.94 -2.35 3.67
C GLY A 54 8.45 -3.27 2.56
N CYS A 55 9.25 -3.47 1.51
CA CYS A 55 8.96 -4.45 0.47
C CYS A 55 9.11 -5.90 0.90
N ALA A 56 10.05 -6.18 1.81
CA ALA A 56 10.35 -7.54 2.24
C ALA A 56 9.24 -8.10 3.14
N SER A 57 8.48 -7.28 3.85
CA SER A 57 7.40 -7.80 4.70
C SER A 57 6.19 -8.32 3.93
N TYR A 58 6.12 -8.01 2.64
CA TYR A 58 5.06 -8.45 1.73
C TYR A 58 5.60 -9.32 0.58
N CYS A 59 6.92 -9.50 0.47
CA CYS A 59 7.55 -10.26 -0.61
C CYS A 59 7.65 -11.76 -0.27
N PRO A 60 7.26 -12.68 -1.17
CA PRO A 60 7.38 -14.13 -0.94
C PRO A 60 8.84 -14.63 -0.90
N HIS A 61 9.80 -13.83 -1.37
CA HIS A 61 11.23 -14.15 -1.37
C HIS A 61 12.02 -13.37 -0.30
N ALA A 62 11.32 -12.74 0.64
CA ALA A 62 11.91 -11.86 1.63
C ALA A 62 13.05 -12.50 2.44
N GLU A 63 12.99 -13.81 2.72
CA GLU A 63 14.05 -14.54 3.41
C GLU A 63 15.42 -14.43 2.71
N GLN A 64 15.44 -14.29 1.37
CA GLN A 64 16.68 -14.14 0.60
C GLN A 64 17.29 -12.74 0.76
N CYS A 65 16.47 -11.72 1.02
CA CYS A 65 16.91 -10.33 1.25
C CYS A 65 17.20 -10.04 2.73
N LEU A 66 16.39 -10.59 3.63
CA LEU A 66 16.42 -10.38 5.07
C LEU A 66 17.37 -11.35 5.77
N GLY A 67 17.65 -12.52 5.18
CA GLY A 67 18.42 -13.58 5.80
C GLY A 67 17.71 -14.18 7.03
N SER A 68 18.48 -14.62 8.02
CA SER A 68 17.98 -15.25 9.26
C SER A 68 17.54 -14.22 10.31
N MET A 69 16.68 -13.26 9.94
CA MET A 69 16.18 -12.26 10.88
C MET A 69 15.02 -12.77 11.75
N PRO A 70 14.90 -12.29 13.00
CA PRO A 70 13.71 -12.53 13.82
C PRO A 70 12.45 -12.00 13.09
N PRO A 71 11.37 -12.80 12.97
CA PRO A 71 10.14 -12.40 12.29
C PRO A 71 9.54 -11.07 12.78
N GLU A 72 9.74 -10.75 14.06
CA GLU A 72 9.26 -9.54 14.71
C GLU A 72 9.86 -8.25 14.12
N LEU A 73 11.13 -8.27 13.72
CA LEU A 73 11.81 -7.11 13.12
C LEU A 73 11.40 -6.89 11.65
N VAL A 74 11.11 -7.98 10.94
CA VAL A 74 10.62 -7.95 9.56
C VAL A 74 9.19 -7.39 9.53
N ALA A 75 8.34 -7.83 10.44
CA ALA A 75 6.97 -7.31 10.57
C ALA A 75 6.99 -5.80 10.88
N ALA A 76 7.85 -5.35 11.80
CA ALA A 76 7.98 -3.94 12.17
C ALA A 76 8.41 -3.02 11.01
N GLN A 77 9.03 -3.56 9.95
CA GLN A 77 9.47 -2.80 8.77
C GLN A 77 8.46 -2.77 7.63
N GLY A 78 7.53 -3.73 7.55
CA GLY A 78 6.47 -3.79 6.53
C GLY A 78 5.45 -2.70 6.68
N ASP A 79 5.12 -2.44 7.93
CA ASP A 79 4.29 -1.31 8.31
C ASP A 79 4.89 0.02 7.80
N LEU A 80 6.22 0.14 7.63
CA LEU A 80 6.84 1.39 7.15
C LEU A 80 6.49 1.77 5.71
N PHE A 81 6.25 0.83 4.80
CA PHE A 81 5.87 1.20 3.42
C PHE A 81 4.43 1.73 3.39
N LYS A 82 3.48 0.95 3.92
CA LYS A 82 2.08 1.37 4.09
C LYS A 82 1.99 2.71 4.83
N ASP A 83 2.75 2.86 5.91
CA ASP A 83 2.75 4.09 6.71
C ASP A 83 3.30 5.29 5.93
N ARG A 84 4.37 5.11 5.13
CA ARG A 84 4.92 6.19 4.29
C ARG A 84 3.98 6.58 3.17
N VAL A 85 3.33 5.63 2.50
CA VAL A 85 2.29 5.92 1.51
C VAL A 85 1.13 6.66 2.19
N GLY A 86 0.69 6.20 3.36
CA GLY A 86 -0.37 6.85 4.14
C GLY A 86 0.00 8.27 4.60
N LEU A 87 1.26 8.51 4.97
CA LEU A 87 1.76 9.85 5.31
C LEU A 87 1.81 10.76 4.08
N ALA A 88 2.23 10.25 2.93
CA ALA A 88 2.23 11.00 1.67
C ALA A 88 0.81 11.36 1.22
N MET A 89 -0.12 10.41 1.30
CA MET A 89 -1.55 10.62 1.05
C MET A 89 -2.14 11.69 1.97
N ARG A 90 -1.91 11.58 3.29
CA ARG A 90 -2.39 12.59 4.27
C ARG A 90 -1.84 13.97 3.97
N LYS A 91 -0.55 14.07 3.64
CA LYS A 91 0.08 15.33 3.25
C LYS A 91 -0.54 15.91 1.98
N TYR A 92 -0.90 15.07 1.02
CA TYR A 92 -1.52 15.50 -0.23
C TYR A 92 -2.95 16.02 -0.02
N PHE A 93 -3.78 15.28 0.72
CA PHE A 93 -5.16 15.69 1.02
C PHE A 93 -5.26 16.83 2.03
N GLY A 94 -4.27 17.01 2.90
CA GLY A 94 -4.26 18.09 3.88
C GLY A 94 -5.39 17.95 4.90
N GLU A 95 -6.28 18.94 4.95
CA GLU A 95 -7.39 18.99 5.92
C GLU A 95 -8.64 18.20 5.47
N ASP A 96 -8.59 17.51 4.34
CA ASP A 96 -9.70 16.71 3.82
C ASP A 96 -9.84 15.38 4.59
N SER A 97 -10.31 15.49 5.84
CA SER A 97 -10.43 14.37 6.77
C SER A 97 -11.36 13.29 6.27
N ARG A 98 -12.38 13.64 5.49
CA ARG A 98 -13.31 12.68 4.88
C ARG A 98 -12.59 11.75 3.92
N ARG A 99 -11.85 12.29 2.94
CA ARG A 99 -11.11 11.47 1.96
C ARG A 99 -9.99 10.67 2.59
N ILE A 100 -9.31 11.25 3.58
CA ILE A 100 -8.29 10.54 4.36
C ILE A 100 -8.92 9.35 5.08
N GLN A 101 -10.05 9.54 5.77
CA GLN A 101 -10.71 8.47 6.51
C GLN A 101 -11.21 7.38 5.58
N HIS A 102 -11.85 7.76 4.47
CA HIS A 102 -12.30 6.84 3.41
C HIS A 102 -11.17 5.91 2.97
N ALA A 103 -10.03 6.47 2.52
CA ALA A 103 -8.89 5.67 2.08
C ALA A 103 -8.32 4.74 3.17
N LEU A 104 -8.32 5.15 4.44
CA LEU A 104 -7.87 4.32 5.56
C LEU A 104 -8.83 3.16 5.85
N ASP A 105 -10.13 3.40 5.76
CA ASP A 105 -11.15 2.37 5.94
C ASP A 105 -11.06 1.35 4.78
N VAL A 106 -10.91 1.84 3.54
CA VAL A 106 -10.71 0.97 2.35
C VAL A 106 -9.47 0.11 2.52
N THR A 107 -8.37 0.71 2.96
CA THR A 107 -7.10 -0.01 3.22
C THR A 107 -7.29 -1.11 4.28
N SER A 108 -8.06 -0.86 5.32
CA SER A 108 -8.33 -1.84 6.38
C SER A 108 -9.11 -3.05 5.87
N HIS A 109 -10.08 -2.83 4.98
CA HIS A 109 -10.83 -3.91 4.33
C HIS A 109 -9.97 -4.66 3.31
N ALA A 110 -9.23 -3.93 2.47
CA ALA A 110 -8.32 -4.49 1.48
C ALA A 110 -7.25 -5.38 2.14
N GLU A 111 -6.78 -5.03 3.33
CA GLU A 111 -5.79 -5.81 4.07
C GLU A 111 -6.36 -7.18 4.50
N ILE A 112 -7.62 -7.21 4.93
CA ILE A 112 -8.30 -8.45 5.36
C ILE A 112 -8.60 -9.36 4.17
N ILE A 113 -9.03 -8.78 3.05
CA ILE A 113 -9.39 -9.51 1.83
C ILE A 113 -8.13 -10.05 1.17
N GLY A 114 -7.13 -9.20 0.92
CA GLY A 114 -5.89 -9.57 0.24
C GLY A 114 -5.11 -10.69 0.94
N LYS A 115 -5.13 -10.73 2.29
CA LYS A 115 -4.49 -11.83 3.07
C LYS A 115 -5.13 -13.20 2.87
N GLN A 116 -6.33 -13.28 2.30
CA GLN A 116 -7.01 -14.54 2.00
C GLN A 116 -6.79 -15.00 0.56
N GLU A 117 -6.19 -14.17 -0.29
CA GLU A 117 -5.98 -14.44 -1.71
C GLU A 117 -4.55 -14.91 -1.98
N GLU A 118 -4.38 -16.11 -2.53
CA GLU A 118 -3.06 -16.76 -2.66
C GLU A 118 -2.07 -16.01 -3.58
N THR A 119 -2.58 -15.26 -4.55
CA THR A 119 -1.79 -14.57 -5.58
C THR A 119 -1.76 -13.06 -5.42
N ALA A 120 -2.29 -12.55 -4.30
CA ALA A 120 -2.34 -11.12 -4.03
C ALA A 120 -0.96 -10.54 -3.70
N ASP A 121 -0.62 -9.42 -4.33
CA ASP A 121 0.50 -8.57 -3.95
C ASP A 121 0.00 -7.52 -2.95
N MET A 122 0.31 -7.77 -1.67
CA MET A 122 -0.11 -6.87 -0.60
C MET A 122 0.50 -5.46 -0.72
N MET A 123 1.68 -5.28 -1.32
CA MET A 123 2.22 -3.93 -1.50
C MET A 123 1.41 -3.13 -2.49
N VAL A 124 1.07 -3.74 -3.63
CA VAL A 124 0.22 -3.14 -4.67
C VAL A 124 -1.14 -2.80 -4.07
N ILE A 125 -1.77 -3.75 -3.36
CA ILE A 125 -3.09 -3.55 -2.76
C ILE A 125 -3.08 -2.42 -1.73
N MET A 126 -2.10 -2.38 -0.81
CA MET A 126 -2.02 -1.32 0.20
C MET A 126 -1.76 0.05 -0.42
N ALA A 127 -0.88 0.12 -1.44
CA ALA A 127 -0.62 1.37 -2.14
C ALA A 127 -1.85 1.85 -2.93
N ALA A 128 -2.49 0.96 -3.68
CA ALA A 128 -3.68 1.27 -4.47
C ALA A 128 -4.85 1.68 -3.56
N ALA A 129 -5.09 0.98 -2.45
CA ALA A 129 -6.15 1.33 -1.49
C ALA A 129 -5.95 2.72 -0.87
N LEU A 130 -4.72 3.07 -0.49
CA LEU A 130 -4.42 4.40 0.05
C LEU A 130 -4.51 5.52 -1.00
N LEU A 131 -4.28 5.20 -2.28
CA LEU A 131 -4.11 6.20 -3.34
C LEU A 131 -5.23 6.22 -4.39
N HIS A 132 -6.22 5.32 -4.34
CA HIS A 132 -7.23 5.18 -5.40
C HIS A 132 -7.94 6.49 -5.76
N ASP A 133 -8.33 7.26 -4.74
CA ASP A 133 -9.04 8.53 -4.87
C ASP A 133 -8.11 9.76 -4.93
N ILE A 134 -6.79 9.58 -5.04
CA ILE A 134 -5.82 10.69 -5.01
C ILE A 134 -6.03 11.71 -6.16
N GLY A 135 -6.67 11.26 -7.23
CA GLY A 135 -7.02 12.08 -8.40
C GLY A 135 -8.09 13.14 -8.10
N ILE A 136 -8.93 12.98 -7.06
CA ILE A 136 -10.07 13.87 -6.81
C ILE A 136 -9.65 15.33 -6.70
N LYS A 137 -8.57 15.62 -5.96
CA LYS A 137 -8.12 17.00 -5.74
C LYS A 137 -7.81 17.72 -7.06
N ASN A 138 -7.10 17.05 -7.97
CA ASN A 138 -6.77 17.62 -9.28
C ASN A 138 -8.00 17.66 -10.20
N ALA A 139 -8.88 16.67 -10.11
CA ALA A 139 -10.13 16.64 -10.85
C ALA A 139 -11.02 17.86 -10.50
N GLU A 140 -11.15 18.17 -9.22
CA GLU A 140 -11.86 19.36 -8.73
C GLU A 140 -11.19 20.66 -9.18
N LEU A 141 -9.86 20.75 -9.09
CA LEU A 141 -9.13 21.95 -9.49
C LEU A 141 -9.20 22.24 -10.99
N LYS A 142 -9.10 21.21 -11.84
CA LYS A 142 -9.01 21.35 -13.30
C LYS A 142 -10.37 21.35 -13.99
N TYR A 143 -11.33 20.57 -13.48
CA TYR A 143 -12.61 20.33 -14.16
C TYR A 143 -13.82 20.70 -13.31
N ASN A 144 -13.63 21.19 -12.07
CA ASN A 144 -14.70 21.48 -11.13
C ASN A 144 -15.66 20.29 -10.96
N SER A 145 -15.09 19.08 -10.91
CA SER A 145 -15.83 17.83 -10.84
C SER A 145 -14.98 16.73 -10.19
N SER A 146 -15.60 15.92 -9.34
CA SER A 146 -15.02 14.71 -8.77
C SER A 146 -15.44 13.44 -9.51
N SER A 147 -15.97 13.53 -10.74
CA SER A 147 -16.44 12.34 -11.45
C SER A 147 -15.31 11.35 -11.73
N ALA A 148 -15.62 10.04 -11.70
CA ALA A 148 -14.69 8.94 -11.96
C ALA A 148 -13.77 9.20 -13.18
N LYS A 149 -14.34 9.67 -14.30
CA LYS A 149 -13.61 10.02 -15.53
C LYS A 149 -12.39 10.91 -15.28
N TYR A 150 -12.55 11.96 -14.47
CA TYR A 150 -11.45 12.90 -14.22
C TYR A 150 -10.49 12.37 -13.16
N GLN A 151 -10.98 11.63 -12.18
CA GLN A 151 -10.12 10.97 -11.21
C GLN A 151 -9.17 9.97 -11.89
N HIS A 152 -9.68 9.18 -12.83
CA HIS A 152 -8.90 8.20 -13.60
C HIS A 152 -7.80 8.84 -14.44
N ILE A 153 -8.01 10.08 -14.91
CA ILE A 153 -6.99 10.84 -15.65
C ILE A 153 -5.96 11.44 -14.70
N GLU A 154 -6.41 11.94 -13.55
CA GLU A 154 -5.58 12.77 -12.66
C GLU A 154 -4.92 11.99 -11.52
N GLY A 155 -5.41 10.79 -11.21
CA GLY A 155 -4.92 9.91 -10.15
C GLY A 155 -3.57 9.28 -10.45
N PRO A 156 -3.40 8.57 -11.59
CA PRO A 156 -2.16 7.88 -11.90
C PRO A 156 -0.90 8.77 -11.86
N PRO A 157 -0.89 9.99 -12.45
CA PRO A 157 0.30 10.86 -12.38
C PRO A 157 0.68 11.30 -10.96
N VAL A 158 -0.30 11.39 -10.06
CA VAL A 158 -0.05 11.76 -8.65
C VAL A 158 0.46 10.55 -7.87
N ALA A 159 -0.14 9.38 -8.09
CA ALA A 159 0.29 8.13 -7.47
C ALA A 159 1.71 7.76 -7.89
N GLU A 160 2.01 7.84 -9.19
CA GLU A 160 3.35 7.62 -9.76
C GLU A 160 4.39 8.47 -9.04
N LYS A 161 4.18 9.78 -8.99
CA LYS A 161 5.09 10.72 -8.32
C LYS A 161 5.31 10.38 -6.84
N ILE A 162 4.24 10.07 -6.10
CA ILE A 162 4.34 9.70 -4.68
C ILE A 162 5.19 8.44 -4.51
N LEU A 163 4.96 7.43 -5.33
CA LEU A 163 5.65 6.15 -5.22
C LEU A 163 7.11 6.22 -5.70
N GLU A 164 7.40 7.03 -6.73
CA GLU A 164 8.77 7.35 -7.17
C GLU A 164 9.58 8.06 -6.06
N GLU A 165 8.99 9.05 -5.38
CA GLU A 165 9.63 9.74 -4.25
C GLU A 165 9.92 8.77 -3.09
N LEU A 166 9.09 7.74 -2.93
CA LEU A 166 9.29 6.65 -1.97
C LEU A 166 10.23 5.54 -2.48
N LYS A 167 10.76 5.68 -3.70
CA LYS A 167 11.65 4.71 -4.37
C LYS A 167 11.03 3.31 -4.51
N ALA A 168 9.72 3.25 -4.76
CA ALA A 168 9.04 1.99 -5.02
C ALA A 168 9.53 1.34 -6.33
N PRO A 169 9.50 0.01 -6.46
CA PRO A 169 9.84 -0.69 -7.70
C PRO A 169 8.93 -0.26 -8.86
N GLN A 170 9.49 -0.12 -10.05
CA GLN A 170 8.74 0.31 -11.25
C GLN A 170 7.52 -0.57 -11.53
N GLU A 171 7.64 -1.90 -11.41
CA GLU A 171 6.54 -2.85 -11.64
C GLU A 171 5.35 -2.61 -10.70
N LEU A 172 5.63 -2.27 -9.43
CA LEU A 172 4.60 -1.90 -8.46
C LEU A 172 3.93 -0.58 -8.84
N ILE A 173 4.71 0.41 -9.25
CA ILE A 173 4.20 1.73 -9.66
C ILE A 173 3.25 1.58 -10.85
N GLU A 174 3.67 0.81 -11.86
CA GLU A 174 2.88 0.55 -13.06
C GLU A 174 1.55 -0.13 -12.74
N GLU A 175 1.56 -1.17 -11.89
CA GLU A 175 0.33 -1.87 -11.51
C GLU A 175 -0.59 -0.99 -10.67
N VAL A 176 -0.06 -0.23 -9.71
CA VAL A 176 -0.86 0.71 -8.92
C VAL A 176 -1.47 1.79 -9.82
N CYS A 177 -0.71 2.34 -10.76
CA CYS A 177 -1.20 3.35 -11.69
C CYS A 177 -2.27 2.80 -12.65
N ASP A 178 -2.11 1.56 -13.13
CA ASP A 178 -3.15 0.89 -13.92
C ASP A 178 -4.44 0.78 -13.11
N ILE A 179 -4.38 0.17 -11.91
CA ILE A 179 -5.55 0.00 -11.03
C ILE A 179 -6.25 1.34 -10.78
N ILE A 180 -5.52 2.38 -10.37
CA ILE A 180 -6.08 3.72 -10.09
C ILE A 180 -6.75 4.31 -11.34
N GLY A 181 -6.18 4.07 -12.52
CA GLY A 181 -6.66 4.58 -13.79
C GLY A 181 -8.02 4.03 -14.23
N HIS A 182 -8.52 2.96 -13.60
CA HIS A 182 -9.84 2.42 -13.95
C HIS A 182 -10.59 1.73 -12.79
N HIS A 183 -10.23 1.97 -11.53
CA HIS A 183 -10.84 1.28 -10.37
C HIS A 183 -12.36 1.41 -10.25
N HIS A 184 -12.99 2.44 -10.85
CA HIS A 184 -14.45 2.54 -10.90
C HIS A 184 -15.09 1.77 -12.07
N TRP A 185 -14.31 1.35 -13.06
CA TRP A 185 -14.75 0.72 -14.30
C TRP A 185 -13.95 -0.57 -14.55
N PRO A 186 -14.29 -1.66 -13.85
CA PRO A 186 -13.65 -2.95 -14.06
C PRO A 186 -13.74 -3.38 -15.53
N ARG A 187 -12.63 -3.90 -16.04
CA ARG A 187 -12.52 -4.55 -17.34
C ARG A 187 -13.08 -5.97 -17.26
N ASP A 188 -13.20 -6.64 -18.41
CA ASP A 188 -13.66 -8.03 -18.48
C ASP A 188 -12.71 -8.98 -17.72
N GLU A 189 -11.41 -8.68 -17.72
CA GLU A 189 -10.39 -9.40 -16.99
C GLU A 189 -9.60 -8.41 -16.12
N GLU A 190 -9.53 -8.70 -14.82
CA GLU A 190 -8.84 -7.89 -13.82
C GLU A 190 -7.89 -8.74 -12.97
N THR A 191 -6.80 -8.12 -12.51
CA THR A 191 -5.86 -8.75 -11.57
C THR A 191 -6.52 -9.01 -10.23
N ILE A 192 -5.96 -9.93 -9.43
CA ILE A 192 -6.45 -10.15 -8.08
C ILE A 192 -6.31 -8.89 -7.22
N ASN A 193 -5.25 -8.11 -7.42
CA ASN A 193 -5.00 -6.86 -6.70
C ASN A 193 -6.10 -5.82 -6.96
N PHE A 194 -6.51 -5.68 -8.23
CA PHE A 194 -7.65 -4.85 -8.61
C PHE A 194 -8.94 -5.31 -7.90
N LYS A 195 -9.23 -6.61 -7.97
CA LYS A 195 -10.48 -7.18 -7.41
C LYS A 195 -10.56 -6.97 -5.90
N VAL A 196 -9.43 -7.11 -5.19
CA VAL A 196 -9.34 -6.83 -3.76
C VAL A 196 -9.62 -5.36 -3.46
N LEU A 197 -9.04 -4.43 -4.22
CA LEU A 197 -9.33 -2.99 -4.06
C LEU A 197 -10.80 -2.71 -4.32
N TYR A 198 -11.34 -3.20 -5.43
CA TYR A 198 -12.73 -2.98 -5.83
C TYR A 198 -13.70 -3.44 -4.75
N ASP A 199 -13.50 -4.65 -4.21
CA ASP A 199 -14.35 -5.18 -3.14
C ASP A 199 -14.24 -4.36 -1.85
N ALA A 200 -13.03 -3.90 -1.48
CA ALA A 200 -12.82 -3.09 -0.28
C ALA A 200 -13.47 -1.70 -0.40
N ASP A 201 -13.30 -1.04 -1.54
CA ASP A 201 -13.91 0.26 -1.84
C ASP A 201 -15.44 0.16 -1.85
N LEU A 202 -15.98 -0.89 -2.48
CA LEU A 202 -17.41 -1.18 -2.49
C LEU A 202 -17.99 -1.30 -1.07
N ILE A 203 -17.29 -1.99 -0.16
CA ILE A 203 -17.71 -2.14 1.24
C ILE A 203 -17.77 -0.78 1.94
N VAL A 204 -16.74 0.06 1.81
CA VAL A 204 -16.70 1.36 2.50
C VAL A 204 -17.73 2.32 1.94
N ASN A 205 -17.88 2.38 0.62
CA ASN A 205 -18.93 3.18 -0.02
C ASN A 205 -20.32 2.78 0.49
N MET A 206 -20.57 1.48 0.67
CA MET A 206 -21.82 1.00 1.26
C MET A 206 -22.00 1.41 2.73
N ILE A 207 -20.94 1.36 3.54
CA ILE A 207 -20.96 1.81 4.95
C ILE A 207 -21.31 3.29 5.03
N GLU A 208 -20.63 4.12 4.23
CA GLU A 208 -20.86 5.57 4.19
C GLU A 208 -22.29 5.90 3.74
N LEU A 209 -22.79 5.22 2.71
CA LEU A 209 -24.18 5.36 2.25
C LEU A 209 -25.20 5.02 3.36
N TYR A 210 -24.93 3.98 4.16
CA TYR A 210 -25.79 3.58 5.28
C TYR A 210 -25.78 4.59 6.44
N GLN A 211 -24.66 5.25 6.69
CA GLN A 211 -24.55 6.28 7.74
C GLN A 211 -25.30 7.56 7.36
N ASP A 212 -25.29 7.92 6.07
CA ASP A 212 -25.97 9.10 5.56
C ASP A 212 -27.51 8.93 5.47
N GLN A 213 -28.02 7.69 5.34
CA GLN A 213 -29.46 7.40 5.26
C GLN A 213 -29.87 6.10 5.97
N PRO A 214 -30.88 6.10 6.87
CA PRO A 214 -31.36 4.88 7.52
C PRO A 214 -32.02 3.94 6.50
N HIS A 215 -31.50 2.73 6.40
CA HIS A 215 -31.91 1.74 5.40
C HIS A 215 -32.80 0.62 5.94
N THR A 216 -33.58 0.03 5.04
CA THR A 216 -34.42 -1.14 5.32
C THR A 216 -33.66 -2.44 5.01
N LYS A 217 -34.04 -3.56 5.64
CA LYS A 217 -33.48 -4.90 5.41
C LYS A 217 -33.31 -5.27 3.92
N LYS A 218 -34.18 -4.76 3.04
CA LYS A 218 -34.12 -4.96 1.59
C LYS A 218 -32.86 -4.38 0.94
N GLN A 219 -32.38 -3.22 1.39
CA GLN A 219 -31.15 -2.60 0.87
C GLN A 219 -29.92 -3.42 1.26
N LEU A 220 -29.96 -4.08 2.42
CA LEU A 220 -28.90 -4.97 2.89
C LEU A 220 -28.90 -6.31 2.13
N ASP A 221 -30.06 -6.80 1.73
CA ASP A 221 -30.19 -7.98 0.85
C ASP A 221 -29.73 -7.67 -0.59
N GLU A 222 -30.00 -6.47 -1.12
CA GLU A 222 -29.46 -5.99 -2.40
C GLU A 222 -27.94 -5.76 -2.33
N LEU A 223 -27.41 -5.28 -1.19
CA LEU A 223 -25.97 -5.22 -0.90
C LEU A 223 -25.33 -6.61 -0.86
N ALA A 224 -25.97 -7.60 -0.22
CA ALA A 224 -25.47 -8.97 -0.22
C ALA A 224 -25.52 -9.63 -1.61
N ALA A 225 -26.35 -9.07 -2.51
CA ALA A 225 -26.42 -9.45 -3.91
C ALA A 225 -25.47 -8.64 -4.82
N SER A 226 -24.66 -7.71 -4.28
CA SER A 226 -23.68 -6.97 -5.06
C SER A 226 -22.60 -7.90 -5.61
N SER A 227 -22.13 -7.61 -6.82
CA SER A 227 -21.10 -8.40 -7.50
C SER A 227 -19.73 -8.09 -6.93
N PHE A 228 -19.42 -8.65 -5.75
CA PHE A 228 -18.05 -8.79 -5.27
C PHE A 228 -17.25 -9.59 -6.30
N MET A 229 -16.01 -9.20 -6.54
CA MET A 229 -15.11 -9.82 -7.51
C MET A 229 -14.30 -10.98 -6.91
N THR A 230 -14.24 -11.07 -5.57
CA THR A 230 -13.57 -12.14 -4.82
C THR A 230 -14.51 -12.83 -3.83
N GLU A 231 -14.23 -14.10 -3.51
CA GLU A 231 -14.96 -14.81 -2.45
C GLU A 231 -14.66 -14.18 -1.08
N ALA A 232 -13.40 -13.82 -0.81
CA ALA A 232 -13.01 -13.17 0.44
C ALA A 232 -13.71 -11.80 0.62
N GLY A 233 -13.86 -11.02 -0.45
CA GLY A 233 -14.58 -9.76 -0.48
C GLY A 233 -16.06 -9.94 -0.15
N ALA A 234 -16.72 -10.92 -0.75
CA ALA A 234 -18.12 -11.25 -0.44
C ALA A 234 -18.32 -11.65 1.03
N VAL A 235 -17.41 -12.45 1.58
CA VAL A 235 -17.44 -12.86 2.99
C VAL A 235 -17.23 -11.68 3.91
N GLN A 236 -16.22 -10.85 3.65
CA GLN A 236 -15.89 -9.68 4.46
C GLN A 236 -17.01 -8.63 4.41
N GLY A 237 -17.54 -8.33 3.22
CA GLY A 237 -18.66 -7.41 3.04
C GLY A 237 -19.89 -7.87 3.81
N LYS A 238 -20.30 -9.14 3.66
CA LYS A 238 -21.42 -9.69 4.42
C LYS A 238 -21.21 -9.58 5.94
N LYS A 239 -20.02 -9.89 6.44
CA LYS A 239 -19.68 -9.81 7.87
C LYS A 239 -19.83 -8.38 8.38
N THR A 240 -19.26 -7.40 7.68
CA THR A 240 -19.26 -5.99 8.10
C THR A 240 -20.64 -5.37 8.01
N LEU A 241 -21.36 -5.60 6.91
CA LEU A 241 -22.66 -4.98 6.68
C LEU A 241 -23.73 -5.49 7.63
N ILE A 242 -23.70 -6.78 8.02
CA ILE A 242 -24.63 -7.33 9.03
C ILE A 242 -24.47 -6.63 10.38
N GLN A 243 -23.24 -6.26 10.76
CA GLN A 243 -22.97 -5.60 12.04
C GLN A 243 -23.56 -4.19 12.12
N LEU A 244 -23.84 -3.53 10.99
CA LEU A 244 -24.46 -2.20 10.94
C LEU A 244 -25.97 -2.22 11.21
N ILE A 245 -26.60 -3.40 11.15
CA ILE A 245 -28.05 -3.59 11.29
C ILE A 245 -28.44 -3.83 12.77
N GLN A 246 -27.47 -4.20 13.62
CA GLN A 246 -27.69 -4.60 15.01
C GLN A 246 -27.52 -3.40 15.96
#